data_AF-A0A259HMB0-F1
#
_entry.id   AF-A0A259HMB0-F1
#
_cell.length_a   1.000
_cell.length_b   1.000
_cell.length_c   1.000
_cell.angle_alpha   90.00
_cell.angle_beta   90.00
_cell.angle_gamma   90.00
#
_symmetry.space_group_name_H-M   'P 1'
#
loop_
_entity.id
_entity.type
_entity.pdbx_description
1 polymer ?
#
loop_
_entity_poly.entity_id
_entity_poly.type
_entity_poly.pdbx_seq_one_letter_code
_entity_poly.pdbx_strand_id
1 'polypeptide(L)'
;MRSVIQPGLEFVYEATGELEPPVAIGETFDGTRRIIPIIGGGRVEGSLIKGKLIGNAADWQVTRPDGVTVADAIYALETDDGVVIQIRNRGLRHGPPQVMQRLASGEEVDPAEYYFRTVPEFIAPNGKYDWMNRSIFICS
;
A
#
# COMPACT_ATOMS: atom_id res chain seq x y z
N MET A 1 31.40 5.84 22.40
CA MET A 1 30.28 5.10 21.77
C MET A 1 30.29 5.43 20.29
N ARG A 2 30.16 4.45 19.39
CA ARG A 2 30.00 4.74 17.95
C ARG A 2 28.62 5.36 17.74
N SER A 3 28.56 6.47 17.00
CA SER A 3 27.30 7.10 16.61
C SER A 3 26.47 6.09 15.81
N VAL A 4 25.20 5.92 16.18
CA VAL A 4 24.25 5.13 15.39
C VAL A 4 23.90 5.92 14.14
N ILE A 5 23.91 5.28 12.98
CA ILE A 5 23.44 5.88 11.73
C ILE A 5 21.91 5.81 11.76
N GLN A 6 21.24 6.97 11.75
CA GLN A 6 19.80 7.05 11.62
C GLN A 6 19.43 7.15 10.13
N PRO A 7 18.51 6.32 9.60
CA PRO A 7 18.04 6.46 8.23
C PRO A 7 17.22 7.75 8.08
N GLY A 8 17.50 8.50 7.02
CA GLY A 8 16.66 9.61 6.58
C GLY A 8 15.52 9.14 5.68
N LEU A 9 14.49 9.97 5.53
CA LEU A 9 13.40 9.75 4.59
C LEU A 9 13.34 10.92 3.61
N GLU A 10 13.17 10.60 2.33
CA GLU A 10 12.87 11.55 1.26
C GLU A 10 11.49 11.23 0.72
N PHE A 11 10.63 12.24 0.59
CA PHE A 11 9.31 12.05 -0.02
C PHE A 11 9.46 11.80 -1.52
N VAL A 12 8.86 10.71 -2.00
CA VAL A 12 8.99 10.29 -3.39
C VAL A 12 7.75 10.64 -4.20
N TYR A 13 6.59 10.11 -3.80
CA TYR A 13 5.31 10.35 -4.47
C TYR A 13 4.14 10.08 -3.54
N GLU A 14 2.98 10.62 -3.92
CA GLU A 14 1.66 10.26 -3.39
C GLU A 14 0.91 9.44 -4.45
N ALA A 15 0.15 8.43 -4.00
CA ALA A 15 -0.74 7.68 -4.87
C ALA A 15 -2.17 7.61 -4.33
N THR A 16 -3.13 7.68 -5.23
CA THR A 16 -4.53 7.32 -4.95
C THR A 16 -4.87 6.01 -5.66
N GLY A 17 -5.95 5.35 -5.25
CA GLY A 17 -6.44 4.14 -5.91
C GLY A 17 -7.94 4.05 -5.79
N GLU A 18 -8.59 3.59 -6.86
CA GLU A 18 -10.01 3.22 -6.83
C GLU A 18 -10.13 1.74 -6.45
N LEU A 19 -11.01 1.47 -5.49
CA LEU A 19 -11.22 0.16 -4.90
C LEU A 19 -12.65 -0.29 -5.13
N GLU A 20 -12.82 -1.58 -5.40
CA GLU A 20 -14.14 -2.22 -5.38
C GLU A 20 -14.53 -2.66 -3.96
N PRO A 21 -15.83 -2.96 -3.73
CA PRO A 21 -16.27 -3.56 -2.49
C PRO A 21 -15.44 -4.80 -2.11
N PRO A 22 -15.12 -4.98 -0.81
CA PRO A 22 -14.38 -6.15 -0.36
C PRO A 22 -15.08 -7.46 -0.71
N VAL A 23 -14.32 -8.43 -1.23
CA VAL A 23 -14.77 -9.81 -1.41
C VAL A 23 -14.34 -10.62 -0.19
N ALA A 24 -15.30 -11.09 0.60
CA ALA A 24 -15.01 -11.89 1.78
C ALA A 24 -14.49 -13.28 1.37
N ILE A 25 -13.36 -13.69 1.95
CA ILE A 25 -12.94 -15.10 1.97
C ILE A 25 -13.54 -15.76 3.22
N GLY A 26 -13.54 -15.05 4.35
CA GLY A 26 -14.08 -15.51 5.62
C GLY A 26 -13.00 -15.87 6.63
N GLU A 27 -13.41 -16.58 7.68
CA GLU A 27 -12.50 -17.06 8.72
C GLU A 27 -11.59 -18.17 8.18
N THR A 28 -10.30 -18.04 8.47
CA THR A 28 -9.28 -19.02 8.10
C THR A 28 -8.34 -19.30 9.28
N PHE A 29 -7.41 -20.24 9.13
CA PHE A 29 -6.53 -20.68 10.22
C PHE A 29 -5.66 -19.54 10.82
N ASP A 30 -5.42 -18.46 10.08
CA ASP A 30 -4.64 -17.30 10.51
C ASP A 30 -5.48 -16.01 10.64
N GLY A 31 -6.80 -16.13 10.52
CA GLY A 31 -7.78 -15.07 10.84
C GLY A 31 -8.73 -14.68 9.70
N THR A 32 -9.17 -13.44 9.82
CA THR A 32 -10.08 -12.62 8.99
C THR A 32 -9.68 -12.39 7.52
N ARG A 33 -9.97 -13.23 6.53
CA ARG A 33 -9.50 -12.98 5.14
C ARG A 33 -10.52 -12.27 4.24
N ARG A 34 -10.03 -11.31 3.45
CA ARG A 34 -10.78 -10.63 2.38
C ARG A 34 -9.87 -10.14 1.27
N ILE A 35 -10.44 -9.96 0.09
CA ILE A 35 -9.76 -9.40 -1.08
C ILE A 35 -10.33 -8.00 -1.33
N ILE A 36 -9.47 -7.01 -1.54
CA ILE A 36 -9.88 -5.68 -2.01
C ILE A 36 -9.42 -5.54 -3.46
N PRO A 37 -10.31 -5.62 -4.46
CA PRO A 37 -9.93 -5.41 -5.84
C PRO A 37 -9.54 -3.94 -6.07
N ILE A 38 -8.46 -3.72 -6.82
CA ILE A 38 -7.93 -2.41 -7.18
C ILE A 38 -8.14 -2.24 -8.69
N ILE A 39 -9.02 -1.33 -9.08
CA ILE A 39 -9.52 -1.25 -10.47
C ILE A 39 -8.70 -0.34 -11.39
N GLY A 40 -7.78 0.46 -10.82
CA GLY A 40 -6.91 1.38 -11.57
C GLY A 40 -7.35 2.84 -11.43
N GLY A 41 -6.98 3.69 -12.38
CA GLY A 41 -7.42 5.10 -12.45
C GLY A 41 -6.79 6.05 -11.43
N GLY A 42 -6.25 5.51 -10.34
CA GLY A 42 -5.55 6.25 -9.30
C GLY A 42 -4.34 7.03 -9.81
N ARG A 43 -4.16 8.25 -9.29
CA ARG A 43 -3.05 9.16 -9.63
C ARG A 43 -1.77 8.70 -8.93
N VAL A 44 -0.62 8.81 -9.60
CA VAL A 44 0.71 8.75 -8.99
C VAL A 44 1.41 10.07 -9.29
N GLU A 45 1.83 10.81 -8.26
CA GLU A 45 2.48 12.10 -8.45
C GLU A 45 3.60 12.36 -7.44
N GLY A 46 4.76 12.67 -7.97
CA GLY A 46 5.99 12.96 -7.25
C GLY A 46 6.96 13.73 -8.14
N SER A 47 8.02 14.30 -7.55
CA SER A 47 9.00 15.09 -8.29
C SER A 47 9.78 14.26 -9.32
N LEU A 48 9.96 12.96 -9.06
CA LEU A 48 10.73 12.04 -9.91
C LEU A 48 9.86 11.04 -10.68
N ILE A 49 8.56 10.99 -10.40
CA ILE A 49 7.64 10.00 -10.97
C ILE A 49 6.22 10.58 -11.08
N LYS A 50 5.60 10.38 -12.24
CA LYS A 50 4.20 10.71 -12.48
C LYS A 50 3.58 9.60 -13.29
N GLY A 51 2.31 9.29 -13.04
CA GLY A 51 1.63 8.21 -13.72
C GLY A 51 0.26 7.91 -13.15
N LYS A 52 -0.18 6.67 -13.37
CA LYS A 52 -1.46 6.14 -12.90
C LYS A 52 -1.35 4.68 -12.50
N LEU A 53 -2.19 4.23 -11.57
CA LEU A 53 -2.34 2.81 -11.28
C LEU A 53 -3.04 2.09 -12.43
N ILE A 54 -2.59 0.88 -12.73
CA ILE A 54 -3.25 -0.01 -13.69
C ILE A 54 -4.01 -1.12 -12.95
N GLY A 55 -5.16 -1.53 -13.50
CA GLY A 55 -6.05 -2.53 -12.90
C GLY A 55 -5.54 -3.97 -12.96
N ASN A 56 -6.42 -4.93 -12.70
CA ASN A 56 -6.10 -6.36 -12.47
C ASN A 56 -5.22 -6.59 -11.23
N ALA A 57 -5.46 -5.80 -10.20
CA ALA A 57 -4.70 -5.77 -8.96
C ALA A 57 -5.60 -6.05 -7.76
N ALA A 58 -5.01 -6.46 -6.65
CA ALA A 58 -5.76 -6.69 -5.42
C ALA A 58 -4.87 -6.57 -4.17
N ASP A 59 -5.50 -6.21 -3.06
CA ASP A 59 -4.97 -6.34 -1.69
C ASP A 59 -5.56 -7.57 -1.01
N TRP A 60 -4.68 -8.51 -0.65
CA TRP A 60 -5.01 -9.78 -0.01
C TRP A 60 -4.90 -9.65 1.50
N GLN A 61 -5.93 -9.09 2.12
CA GLN A 61 -5.91 -8.76 3.54
C GLN A 61 -6.16 -9.98 4.43
N VAL A 62 -5.45 -10.01 5.57
CA VAL A 62 -5.78 -10.88 6.71
C VAL A 62 -5.82 -10.07 7.99
N THR A 63 -6.94 -10.09 8.70
CA THR A 63 -7.04 -9.59 10.08
C THR A 63 -6.70 -10.71 11.04
N ARG A 64 -5.54 -10.62 11.67
CA ARG A 64 -5.02 -11.60 12.62
C ARG A 64 -5.85 -11.60 13.92
N PRO A 65 -5.77 -12.65 14.75
CA PRO A 65 -6.49 -12.72 16.03
C PRO A 65 -6.15 -11.60 17.03
N ASP A 66 -4.99 -10.94 16.88
CA ASP A 66 -4.58 -9.78 17.69
C ASP A 66 -5.21 -8.46 17.20
N GLY A 67 -6.10 -8.50 16.21
CA GLY A 67 -6.81 -7.32 15.68
C GLY A 67 -6.03 -6.54 14.62
N VAL A 68 -4.81 -6.96 14.26
CA VAL A 68 -4.03 -6.29 13.22
C VAL A 68 -4.40 -6.82 11.83
N THR A 69 -4.80 -5.93 10.93
CA THR A 69 -4.92 -6.26 9.51
C THR A 69 -3.55 -6.18 8.83
N VAL A 70 -3.13 -7.25 8.20
CA VAL A 70 -2.01 -7.28 7.26
C VAL A 70 -2.55 -6.98 5.87
N ALA A 71 -2.02 -5.93 5.24
CA ALA A 71 -2.22 -5.65 3.82
C ALA A 71 -1.11 -6.36 3.02
N ASP A 72 -1.44 -6.90 1.87
CA ASP A 72 -0.52 -7.52 0.91
C ASP A 72 -1.05 -7.28 -0.51
N ALA A 73 -0.79 -6.07 -0.99
CA ALA A 73 -1.27 -5.62 -2.30
C ALA A 73 -0.24 -5.90 -3.38
N ILE A 74 -0.68 -6.47 -4.50
CA ILE A 74 0.13 -6.61 -5.71
C ILE A 74 -0.59 -5.87 -6.84
N TYR A 75 0.12 -4.89 -7.40
CA TYR A 75 -0.40 -4.02 -8.45
C TYR A 75 0.73 -3.47 -9.31
N ALA A 76 0.40 -2.60 -10.25
CA ALA A 76 1.40 -1.89 -11.04
C ALA A 76 0.94 -0.45 -11.27
N LEU A 77 1.91 0.39 -11.63
CA LEU A 77 1.66 1.73 -12.17
C LEU A 77 2.23 1.83 -13.59
N GLU A 78 1.62 2.67 -14.40
CA GLU A 78 2.11 3.12 -15.69
C GLU A 78 2.50 4.60 -15.56
N THR A 79 3.75 4.92 -15.82
CA THR A 79 4.26 6.29 -15.78
C THR A 79 3.81 7.09 -17.00
N ASP A 80 3.88 8.42 -16.92
CA ASP A 80 3.52 9.32 -18.02
C ASP A 80 4.45 9.21 -19.24
N ASP A 81 5.65 8.65 -19.05
CA ASP A 81 6.61 8.27 -20.10
C ASP A 81 6.53 6.78 -20.51
N GLY A 82 5.46 6.08 -20.13
CA GLY A 82 5.11 4.76 -20.66
C GLY A 82 5.86 3.58 -20.04
N VAL A 83 6.48 3.76 -18.87
CA VAL A 83 7.14 2.68 -18.14
C VAL A 83 6.16 2.03 -17.16
N VAL A 84 6.07 0.71 -17.18
CA VAL A 84 5.27 -0.04 -16.21
C VAL A 84 6.15 -0.56 -15.08
N ILE A 85 5.75 -0.31 -13.84
CA ILE A 85 6.48 -0.71 -12.63
C ILE A 85 5.54 -1.57 -11.78
N GLN A 86 5.96 -2.80 -11.47
CA GLN A 86 5.23 -3.67 -10.55
C GLN A 86 5.53 -3.27 -9.10
N ILE A 87 4.51 -3.37 -8.26
CA ILE A 87 4.57 -3.03 -6.84
C ILE A 87 3.99 -4.20 -6.04
N ARG A 88 4.71 -4.62 -5.01
CA ARG A 88 4.15 -5.37 -3.89
C ARG A 88 4.20 -4.50 -2.65
N ASN A 89 3.05 -4.15 -2.10
CA ASN A 89 2.94 -3.27 -0.97
C ASN A 89 2.36 -4.00 0.23
N ARG A 90 3.22 -4.32 1.20
CA ARG A 90 2.84 -5.08 2.39
C ARG A 90 2.94 -4.22 3.63
N GLY A 91 1.97 -4.32 4.54
CA GLY A 91 2.03 -3.56 5.77
C GLY A 91 0.98 -3.94 6.80
N LEU A 92 0.89 -3.10 7.82
CA LEU A 92 0.03 -3.34 8.97
C LEU A 92 -0.92 -2.17 9.16
N ARG A 93 -2.18 -2.51 9.43
CA ARG A 93 -3.23 -1.56 9.82
C ARG A 93 -3.87 -2.00 11.13
N HIS A 94 -3.91 -1.10 12.11
CA HIS A 94 -4.60 -1.32 13.38
C HIS A 94 -4.87 0.02 14.08
N GLY A 95 -5.77 0.02 15.05
CA GLY A 95 -6.15 1.23 15.79
C GLY A 95 -7.14 0.90 16.91
N PRO A 96 -7.63 1.92 17.63
CA PRO A 96 -8.70 1.72 18.62
C PRO A 96 -9.92 1.03 17.99
N PRO A 97 -10.59 0.08 18.67
CA PRO A 97 -11.68 -0.69 18.09
C PRO A 97 -12.79 0.15 17.46
N GLN A 98 -13.17 1.26 18.09
CA GLN A 98 -14.17 2.19 17.59
C GLN A 98 -13.76 2.88 16.27
N VAL A 99 -12.47 3.18 16.10
CA VAL A 99 -11.92 3.77 14.86
C VAL A 99 -11.94 2.72 13.75
N MET A 100 -11.54 1.49 14.07
CA MET A 100 -11.54 0.38 13.10
C MET A 100 -12.95 -0.01 12.66
N GLN A 101 -13.94 0.11 13.54
CA GLN A 101 -15.35 -0.14 13.21
C GLN A 101 -15.89 0.89 12.21
N ARG A 102 -15.60 2.19 12.42
CA ARG A 102 -15.94 3.28 11.48
C ARG A 102 -15.27 3.09 10.12
N LEU A 103 -13.98 2.73 10.10
CA LEU A 103 -13.29 2.37 8.86
C LEU A 103 -13.96 1.20 8.14
N ALA A 104 -14.40 0.17 8.88
CA ALA A 104 -15.04 -1.00 8.30
C ALA A 104 -16.46 -0.72 7.78
N SER A 105 -17.17 0.28 8.33
CA SER A 105 -18.47 0.74 7.82
C SER A 105 -18.35 1.67 6.61
N GLY A 106 -17.13 2.04 6.21
CA GLY A 106 -16.89 2.95 5.08
C GLY A 106 -17.03 4.42 5.43
N GLU A 107 -17.03 4.77 6.72
CA GLU A 107 -16.97 6.16 7.15
C GLU A 107 -15.60 6.78 6.83
N GLU A 108 -15.59 8.09 6.60
CA GLU A 108 -14.36 8.86 6.54
C GLU A 108 -13.76 8.95 7.95
N VAL A 109 -12.49 8.57 8.07
CA VAL A 109 -11.73 8.52 9.32
C VAL A 109 -10.39 9.18 9.06
N ASP A 110 -9.96 10.07 9.97
CA ASP A 110 -8.67 10.72 9.84
C ASP A 110 -7.55 9.66 9.91
N PRO A 111 -6.64 9.59 8.91
CA PRO A 111 -5.50 8.68 8.92
C PRO A 111 -4.59 8.79 10.17
N ALA A 112 -4.65 9.87 10.92
CA ALA A 112 -3.96 10.03 12.20
C ALA A 112 -4.60 9.25 13.36
N GLU A 113 -5.86 8.83 13.25
CA GLU A 113 -6.58 8.08 14.29
C GLU A 113 -6.19 6.59 14.34
N TYR A 114 -5.48 6.07 13.32
CA TYR A 114 -5.08 4.68 13.23
C TYR A 114 -3.66 4.53 12.68
N TYR A 115 -3.02 3.41 13.00
CA TYR A 115 -1.76 3.04 12.39
C TYR A 115 -2.04 2.38 11.04
N PHE A 116 -1.44 2.90 9.97
CA PHE A 116 -1.36 2.20 8.69
C PHE A 116 -0.05 2.53 8.00
N ARG A 117 0.89 1.60 8.02
CA ARG A 117 2.20 1.77 7.39
C ARG A 117 2.55 0.53 6.60
N THR A 118 3.15 0.74 5.44
CA THR A 118 3.51 -0.34 4.52
C THR A 118 4.92 -0.15 3.99
N VAL A 119 5.47 -1.22 3.41
CA VAL A 119 6.80 -1.27 2.78
C VAL A 119 6.56 -1.69 1.33
N PRO A 120 6.43 -0.73 0.40
CA PRO A 120 6.31 -1.05 -1.01
C PRO A 120 7.67 -1.48 -1.57
N GLU A 121 7.66 -2.62 -2.24
CA GLU A 121 8.76 -3.12 -3.05
C GLU A 121 8.43 -2.92 -4.52
N PHE A 122 9.41 -2.42 -5.28
CA PHE A 122 9.25 -2.10 -6.70
C PHE A 122 10.06 -3.05 -7.57
N ILE A 123 9.49 -3.40 -8.72
CA ILE A 123 10.20 -4.04 -9.83
C ILE A 123 10.02 -3.15 -11.04
N ALA A 124 11.03 -2.32 -11.30
CA ALA A 124 11.10 -1.43 -12.45
C ALA A 124 12.00 -2.06 -13.54
N PRO A 125 11.68 -1.89 -14.83
CA PRO A 125 12.57 -2.31 -15.91
C PRO A 125 13.87 -1.49 -15.89
N ASN A 126 14.93 -2.06 -16.47
CA ASN A 126 16.22 -1.38 -16.62
C ASN A 126 16.03 -0.02 -17.31
N GLY A 127 16.50 1.07 -16.69
CA GLY A 127 16.42 2.41 -17.26
C GLY A 127 16.19 3.50 -16.22
N LYS A 128 15.36 4.50 -16.59
CA LYS A 128 15.10 5.72 -15.81
C LYS A 128 14.72 5.45 -14.35
N TYR A 129 13.96 4.39 -14.09
CA TYR A 129 13.41 4.08 -12.77
C TYR A 129 14.19 3.00 -12.00
N ASP A 130 15.40 2.63 -12.45
CA ASP A 130 16.21 1.58 -11.79
C ASP A 130 16.58 1.92 -10.33
N TRP A 131 16.56 3.21 -9.96
CA TRP A 131 16.77 3.64 -8.58
C TRP A 131 15.72 3.08 -7.60
N MET A 132 14.51 2.74 -8.09
CA MET A 132 13.46 2.11 -7.29
C MET A 132 13.80 0.66 -6.94
N ASN A 133 14.60 -0.03 -7.75
CA ASN A 133 15.06 -1.39 -7.47
C ASN A 133 16.17 -1.42 -6.38
N ARG A 134 16.71 -0.26 -5.99
CA ARG A 134 17.92 -0.13 -5.17
C ARG A 134 17.70 0.61 -3.84
N SER A 135 16.44 0.87 -3.50
CA SER A 135 16.06 1.67 -2.33
C SER A 135 15.00 0.94 -1.52
N ILE A 136 14.95 1.22 -0.21
CA ILE A 136 13.86 0.79 0.65
C ILE A 136 12.86 1.93 0.75
N PHE A 137 11.58 1.59 0.71
CA PHE A 137 10.49 2.55 0.76
C PHE A 137 9.59 2.26 1.95
N ILE A 138 8.99 3.32 2.47
CA ILE A 138 7.94 3.26 3.49
C ILE A 138 6.78 4.10 2.97
N CYS A 139 5.56 3.62 3.18
CA CYS A 139 4.34 4.32 2.83
C CYS A 139 3.47 4.52 4.08
N SER A 140 2.80 5.66 4.12
CA SER A 140 1.99 6.15 5.25
C SER A 140 0.66 6.67 4.76
#